data_AF-A0AB74LVU8-F1
#
_entry.id   AF-A0AB74LVU8-F1
#
_cell.length_a   1.000
_cell.length_b   1.000
_cell.length_c   1.000
_cell.angle_alpha   90.00
_cell.angle_beta   90.00
_cell.angle_gamma   90.00
#
_symmetry.space_group_name_H-M   'P 1'
#
loop_
_entity.id
_entity.type
_entity.pdbx_description
1 polymer ?
#
loop_
_entity_poly.entity_id
_entity_poly.type
_entity_poly.pdbx_seq_one_letter_code
_entity_poly.pdbx_strand_id
1 'polypeptide(L)'
;MRAVADAGPIHHLVLIDRIAVLPTLLAGVAIPDTVCRELRHPEAPAAVRRWMSAPPAWLAVEPDPVGSDPSLGPLDAGEREAIRLATALGADLILMDGRAGVAAARARGGAVTGTLGIVDLAVRRGLLDVHDAVSRLRATNFRCRPALFEALLARHPRPWHGFSPICHPEGTLRIGYDPSSSPGAGRPGTGGAPASARAGRPG
;
A
#
# COMPACT_ATOMS: atom_id res chain seq x y z
N MET A 1 10.87 11.90 -15.32
CA MET A 1 10.97 12.22 -13.88
C MET A 1 12.19 11.54 -13.32
N ARG A 2 13.14 12.32 -12.80
CA ARG A 2 14.31 11.85 -12.06
C ARG A 2 13.97 11.85 -10.58
N ALA A 3 14.26 10.76 -9.89
CA ALA A 3 13.96 10.62 -8.47
C ALA A 3 15.22 10.49 -7.63
N VAL A 4 15.15 10.95 -6.39
CA VAL A 4 16.11 10.61 -5.34
C VAL A 4 15.40 9.72 -4.32
N ALA A 5 16.04 8.64 -3.89
CA ALA A 5 15.45 7.68 -2.98
C ALA A 5 16.17 7.66 -1.62
N ASP A 6 15.36 7.55 -0.57
CA ASP A 6 15.81 7.05 0.72
C ASP A 6 15.93 5.50 0.69
N ALA A 7 16.54 4.91 1.72
CA ALA A 7 16.73 3.48 1.89
C ALA A 7 15.39 2.72 1.91
N GLY A 8 14.35 3.26 2.56
CA GLY A 8 13.07 2.58 2.77
C GLY A 8 12.45 1.99 1.49
N PRO A 9 12.18 2.80 0.45
CA PRO A 9 11.60 2.29 -0.79
C PRO A 9 12.45 1.27 -1.54
N ILE A 10 13.76 1.48 -1.60
CA ILE A 10 14.68 0.54 -2.25
C ILE A 10 14.69 -0.79 -1.48
N HIS A 11 14.85 -0.72 -0.16
CA HIS A 11 14.87 -1.87 0.74
C HIS A 11 13.62 -2.74 0.55
N HIS A 12 12.43 -2.17 0.63
CA HIS A 12 11.19 -2.94 0.57
C HIS A 12 10.92 -3.47 -0.84
N LEU A 13 11.17 -2.68 -1.89
CA LEU A 13 10.98 -3.15 -3.27
C LEU A 13 11.93 -4.31 -3.62
N VAL A 14 13.15 -4.32 -3.09
CA VAL A 14 14.05 -5.48 -3.22
C VAL A 14 13.52 -6.68 -2.45
N LEU A 15 13.06 -6.49 -1.20
CA LEU A 15 12.52 -7.60 -0.39
C LEU A 15 11.30 -8.29 -1.01
N ILE A 16 10.47 -7.54 -1.72
CA ILE A 16 9.29 -8.10 -2.40
C ILE A 16 9.57 -8.51 -3.85
N ASP A 17 10.83 -8.45 -4.30
CA ASP A 17 11.28 -8.78 -5.66
C ASP A 17 10.63 -7.90 -6.76
N ARG A 18 10.28 -6.65 -6.43
CA ARG A 18 9.61 -5.70 -7.34
C ARG A 18 10.45 -4.48 -7.69
N ILE A 19 11.75 -4.46 -7.38
CA ILE A 19 12.64 -3.32 -7.65
C ILE A 19 12.74 -2.94 -9.13
N ALA A 20 12.55 -3.91 -10.04
CA ALA A 20 12.62 -3.71 -11.49
C ALA A 20 11.53 -2.76 -12.04
N VAL A 21 10.51 -2.41 -11.26
CA VAL A 21 9.51 -1.42 -11.71
C VAL A 21 10.06 0.00 -11.74
N LEU A 22 11.08 0.32 -10.94
CA LEU A 22 11.65 1.67 -10.87
C LEU A 22 12.18 2.18 -12.22
N PRO A 23 13.06 1.46 -12.94
CA PRO A 23 13.54 1.92 -14.25
C PRO A 23 12.46 2.00 -15.33
N THR A 24 11.34 1.27 -15.16
CA THR A 24 10.21 1.34 -16.09
C THR A 24 9.32 2.56 -15.81
N LEU A 25 9.25 3.00 -14.54
CA LEU A 25 8.39 4.10 -14.10
C LEU A 25 9.10 5.45 -14.07
N LEU A 26 10.43 5.45 -13.89
CA LEU A 26 11.24 6.63 -13.65
C LEU A 26 12.38 6.69 -14.67
N ALA A 27 12.77 7.90 -15.06
CA ALA A 27 13.86 8.09 -16.01
C ALA A 27 15.24 7.84 -15.40
N GLY A 28 15.33 7.90 -14.06
CA GLY A 28 16.54 7.62 -13.30
C GLY A 28 16.28 7.74 -11.81
N VAL A 29 17.03 6.98 -11.02
CA VAL A 29 16.97 6.99 -9.56
C VAL A 29 18.37 7.23 -9.02
N ALA A 30 18.52 8.19 -8.12
CA ALA A 30 19.75 8.43 -7.39
C ALA A 30 19.55 8.13 -5.89
N ILE A 31 20.59 7.69 -5.22
CA ILE A 31 20.66 7.56 -3.76
C ILE A 31 21.91 8.28 -3.23
N PRO A 32 21.85 8.88 -2.04
CA PRO A 32 23.05 9.44 -1.39
C PRO A 32 23.96 8.32 -0.87
N ASP A 33 25.26 8.60 -0.72
CA ASP A 33 26.26 7.69 -0.14
C ASP A 33 25.84 7.14 1.23
N THR A 34 25.21 7.97 2.06
CA THR A 34 24.65 7.53 3.34
C THR A 34 23.64 6.40 3.18
N VAL A 35 22.69 6.53 2.25
CA VAL A 35 21.70 5.48 1.96
C VAL A 35 22.38 4.24 1.36
N CYS A 36 23.38 4.43 0.48
CA CYS A 36 24.15 3.31 -0.06
C CYS A 36 24.83 2.48 1.04
N ARG A 37 25.41 3.14 2.04
CA ARG A 37 26.02 2.47 3.21
C ARG A 37 24.99 1.74 4.05
N GLU A 38 23.82 2.33 4.30
CA GLU A 38 22.73 1.68 5.03
C GLU A 38 22.25 0.40 4.33
N LEU A 39 22.04 0.45 3.01
CA LEU A 39 21.61 -0.71 2.23
C LEU A 39 22.68 -1.82 2.13
N ARG A 40 23.95 -1.48 2.35
CA ARG A 40 25.08 -2.42 2.41
C ARG A 40 25.43 -2.88 3.83
N HIS A 41 24.80 -2.30 4.85
CA HIS A 41 25.12 -2.57 6.25
C HIS A 41 24.95 -4.07 6.56
N PRO A 42 25.82 -4.69 7.40
CA PRO A 42 25.72 -6.12 7.73
C PRO A 42 24.36 -6.54 8.30
N GLU A 43 23.67 -5.64 9.00
CA GLU A 43 22.34 -5.89 9.57
C GLU A 43 21.19 -5.74 8.56
N ALA A 44 21.42 -5.14 7.39
CA ALA A 44 20.41 -5.10 6.34
C ALA A 44 20.14 -6.53 5.83
N PRO A 45 18.92 -6.88 5.38
CA PRO A 45 18.61 -8.23 4.90
C PRO A 45 19.55 -8.70 3.78
N ALA A 46 19.87 -9.99 3.76
CA ALA A 46 20.83 -10.56 2.81
C ALA A 46 20.45 -10.32 1.33
N ALA A 47 19.15 -10.28 1.01
CA ALA A 47 18.67 -9.95 -0.33
C ALA A 47 19.04 -8.52 -0.74
N VAL A 48 18.84 -7.55 0.16
CA VAL A 48 19.16 -6.13 -0.04
C VAL A 48 20.67 -5.95 -0.21
N ARG A 49 21.48 -6.52 0.69
CA ARG A 49 22.94 -6.44 0.60
C ARG A 49 23.47 -7.03 -0.71
N ARG A 50 22.95 -8.20 -1.11
CA ARG A 50 23.34 -8.87 -2.36
C ARG A 50 23.00 -8.01 -3.56
N TRP A 51 21.78 -7.48 -3.62
CA TRP A 51 21.37 -6.58 -4.70
C TRP A 51 22.27 -5.33 -4.74
N MET A 52 22.58 -4.76 -3.59
CA MET A 52 23.37 -3.53 -3.50
C MET A 52 24.88 -3.73 -3.71
N SER A 53 25.37 -4.97 -3.68
CA SER A 53 26.77 -5.32 -3.99
C SER A 53 27.10 -5.12 -5.48
N ALA A 54 26.10 -5.22 -6.34
CA ALA A 54 26.20 -4.97 -7.77
C ALA A 54 25.04 -4.05 -8.22
N PRO A 55 25.13 -2.73 -7.93
CA PRO A 55 24.09 -1.78 -8.31
C PRO A 55 23.77 -1.88 -9.80
N PRO A 56 22.50 -1.86 -10.20
CA PRO A 56 22.13 -1.79 -11.60
C PRO A 56 22.48 -0.41 -12.19
N ALA A 57 22.77 -0.35 -13.49
CA ALA A 57 23.21 0.88 -14.16
C ALA A 57 22.21 2.05 -14.10
N TRP A 58 20.92 1.78 -13.86
CA TRP A 58 19.90 2.82 -13.72
C TRP A 58 19.89 3.51 -12.34
N LEU A 59 20.59 2.93 -11.35
CA LEU A 59 20.71 3.48 -10.01
C LEU A 59 22.05 4.22 -9.87
N ALA A 60 22.00 5.54 -9.71
CA ALA A 60 23.16 6.36 -9.41
C ALA A 60 23.40 6.42 -7.90
N VAL A 61 24.65 6.23 -7.48
CA VAL A 61 25.09 6.56 -6.11
C VAL A 61 25.81 7.88 -6.20
N GLU A 62 25.28 8.89 -5.51
CA GLU A 62 25.78 10.26 -5.53
C GLU A 62 26.39 10.60 -4.16
N PRO A 63 27.44 11.43 -4.11
CA PRO A 63 28.02 11.86 -2.85
C PRO A 63 27.00 12.64 -2.00
N ASP A 64 27.10 12.47 -0.68
CA ASP A 64 26.29 13.25 0.25
C ASP A 64 26.55 14.76 0.04
N PRO A 65 25.51 15.61 -0.01
CA PRO A 65 25.70 17.04 -0.23
C PRO A 65 26.56 17.70 0.86
N VAL A 66 27.43 18.63 0.46
CA VAL A 66 28.27 19.39 1.40
C VAL A 66 27.41 20.36 2.22
N GLY A 67 27.78 20.53 3.50
CA GLY A 67 27.10 21.43 4.45
C GLY A 67 26.18 20.68 5.42
N SER A 68 25.31 21.43 6.09
CA SER A 68 24.31 20.90 7.01
C SER A 68 23.03 21.71 6.90
N ASP A 69 21.88 21.05 7.05
CA ASP A 69 20.59 21.71 7.26
C ASP A 69 20.08 21.36 8.67
N PRO A 70 20.25 22.27 9.65
CA PRO A 70 19.82 22.02 11.03
C PRO A 70 18.34 21.70 11.17
N SER A 71 17.50 22.19 10.24
CA SER A 71 16.06 21.93 10.28
C SER A 71 15.70 20.50 9.84
N LEU A 72 16.66 19.74 9.31
CA LEU A 72 16.56 18.29 9.09
C LEU A 72 17.22 17.47 10.21
N GLY A 73 17.74 18.12 11.26
CA GLY A 73 18.41 17.46 12.39
C GLY A 73 17.58 16.37 13.09
N PRO A 74 16.25 16.48 13.21
CA PRO A 74 15.42 15.43 13.82
C PRO A 74 15.22 14.18 12.96
N LEU A 75 15.60 14.21 11.67
CA LEU A 75 15.47 13.06 10.76
C LEU A 75 16.64 12.10 10.91
N ASP A 76 16.42 10.84 10.55
CA ASP A 76 17.54 9.92 10.37
C ASP A 76 18.46 10.36 9.22
N ALA A 77 19.64 9.75 9.15
CA ALA A 77 20.68 10.16 8.22
C ALA A 77 20.29 9.93 6.76
N GLY A 78 19.72 8.76 6.44
CA GLY A 78 19.22 8.44 5.10
C GLY A 78 18.16 9.43 4.62
N GLU A 79 17.12 9.67 5.43
CA GLU A 79 16.05 10.63 5.11
C GLU A 79 16.60 12.03 4.85
N ARG A 80 17.48 12.52 5.73
CA ARG A 80 18.06 13.85 5.63
C ARG A 80 18.90 13.99 4.35
N GLU A 81 19.82 13.07 4.10
CA GLU A 81 20.70 13.21 2.93
C GLU A 81 19.93 12.98 1.62
N ALA A 82 18.88 12.16 1.61
CA ALA A 82 18.00 12.02 0.45
C ALA A 82 17.28 13.34 0.11
N ILE A 83 16.75 14.06 1.11
CA ILE A 83 16.11 15.37 0.91
C ILE A 83 17.11 16.40 0.41
N ARG A 84 18.31 16.44 1.01
CA ARG A 84 19.37 17.37 0.60
C ARG A 84 19.84 17.10 -0.81
N LEU A 85 20.03 15.83 -1.17
CA LEU A 85 20.46 15.43 -2.50
C LEU A 85 19.38 15.74 -3.54
N ALA A 86 18.11 15.48 -3.22
CA ALA A 86 16.99 15.86 -4.08
C ALA A 86 16.96 17.36 -4.36
N THR A 87 17.21 18.18 -3.33
CA THR A 87 17.29 19.64 -3.47
C THR A 87 18.48 20.05 -4.33
N ALA A 88 19.66 19.48 -4.10
CA ALA A 88 20.87 19.79 -4.84
C ALA A 88 20.77 19.43 -6.34
N LEU A 89 20.10 18.31 -6.66
CA LEU A 89 19.92 17.83 -8.03
C LEU A 89 18.70 18.42 -8.72
N GLY A 90 17.83 19.17 -8.02
CA GLY A 90 16.54 19.61 -8.55
C GLY A 90 15.65 18.43 -8.97
N ALA A 91 15.63 17.36 -8.16
CA ALA A 91 14.90 16.14 -8.49
C ALA A 91 13.37 16.37 -8.54
N ASP A 92 12.71 15.73 -9.49
CA ASP A 92 11.25 15.85 -9.67
C ASP A 92 10.46 15.16 -8.55
N LEU A 93 11.08 14.17 -7.91
CA LEU A 93 10.42 13.26 -6.98
C LEU A 93 11.39 12.73 -5.93
N ILE A 94 10.91 12.58 -4.70
CA ILE A 94 11.62 11.92 -3.60
C ILE A 94 10.89 10.61 -3.27
N LEU A 95 11.61 9.49 -3.26
CA LEU A 95 11.09 8.21 -2.79
C LEU A 95 11.36 8.09 -1.29
N MET A 96 10.30 8.12 -0.48
CA MET A 96 10.42 8.09 0.97
C MET A 96 9.14 7.57 1.65
N ASP A 97 9.31 6.71 2.65
CA ASP A 97 8.20 6.09 3.40
C ASP A 97 7.95 6.73 4.77
N GLY A 98 8.98 7.29 5.41
CA GLY A 98 8.90 7.80 6.76
C GLY A 98 8.11 9.11 6.86
N ARG A 99 7.20 9.18 7.85
CA ARG A 99 6.29 10.33 7.99
C ARG A 99 7.01 11.65 8.25
N ALA A 100 8.08 11.61 9.05
CA ALA A 100 8.86 12.78 9.40
C ALA A 100 9.61 13.31 8.17
N GLY A 101 10.35 12.44 7.47
CA GLY A 101 10.98 12.79 6.21
C GLY A 101 10.00 13.28 5.14
N VAL A 102 8.85 12.60 4.94
CA VAL A 102 7.80 13.03 3.99
C VAL A 102 7.31 14.44 4.30
N ALA A 103 7.09 14.76 5.58
CA ALA A 103 6.68 16.11 6.00
C ALA A 103 7.77 17.15 5.71
N ALA A 104 9.02 16.83 6.04
CA ALA A 104 10.17 17.72 5.82
C ALA A 104 10.47 17.97 4.33
N ALA A 105 10.34 16.96 3.50
CA ALA A 105 10.48 17.03 2.05
C ALA A 105 9.39 17.91 1.43
N ARG A 106 8.13 17.71 1.83
CA ARG A 106 7.00 18.53 1.36
C ARG A 106 7.09 19.98 1.81
N ALA A 107 7.57 20.23 3.03
CA ALA A 107 7.79 21.59 3.54
C ALA A 107 8.80 22.38 2.69
N ARG A 108 9.63 21.70 1.90
CA ARG A 108 10.61 22.27 0.95
C ARG A 108 10.10 22.30 -0.49
N GLY A 109 8.81 22.02 -0.72
CA GLY A 109 8.22 21.96 -2.06
C GLY A 109 8.52 20.69 -2.84
N GLY A 110 9.16 19.69 -2.24
CA GLY A 110 9.45 18.42 -2.90
C GLY A 110 8.19 17.57 -3.10
N ALA A 111 8.03 17.00 -4.29
CA ALA A 111 7.05 15.95 -4.51
C ALA A 111 7.56 14.64 -3.90
N VAL A 112 6.71 13.91 -3.19
CA VAL A 112 7.10 12.70 -2.44
C VAL A 112 6.15 11.56 -2.72
N THR A 113 6.70 10.39 -2.99
CA THR A 113 5.98 9.12 -3.03
C THR A 113 6.74 8.05 -2.22
N GLY A 114 6.03 7.10 -1.63
CA GLY A 114 6.63 5.98 -0.92
C GLY A 114 6.54 4.67 -1.71
N THR A 115 6.93 3.57 -1.08
CA THR A 115 6.82 2.20 -1.58
C THR A 115 5.42 1.91 -2.12
N LEU A 116 4.38 2.20 -1.32
CA LEU A 116 2.99 1.95 -1.74
C LEU A 116 2.57 2.79 -2.95
N GLY A 117 3.10 4.01 -3.09
CA GLY A 117 2.81 4.85 -4.25
C GLY A 117 3.49 4.35 -5.53
N ILE A 118 4.71 3.79 -5.41
CA ILE A 118 5.37 3.10 -6.52
C ILE A 118 4.62 1.82 -6.91
N VAL A 119 4.19 1.01 -5.94
CA VAL A 119 3.37 -0.18 -6.20
C VAL A 119 2.08 0.20 -6.92
N ASP A 120 1.35 1.20 -6.40
CA ASP A 120 0.12 1.73 -7.01
C ASP A 120 0.33 2.19 -8.46
N LEU A 121 1.42 2.92 -8.72
CA LEU A 121 1.78 3.37 -10.07
C LEU A 121 2.12 2.20 -10.99
N ALA A 122 2.85 1.20 -10.50
CA ALA A 122 3.20 0.01 -11.26
C ALA A 122 1.96 -0.81 -11.64
N VAL A 123 1.01 -0.98 -10.71
CA VAL A 123 -0.25 -1.69 -10.95
C VAL A 123 -1.08 -0.97 -12.01
N ARG A 124 -1.20 0.36 -11.93
CA ARG A 124 -1.89 1.16 -12.98
C ARG A 124 -1.28 1.01 -14.36
N ARG A 125 -0.01 0.62 -14.45
CA ARG A 125 0.72 0.38 -15.70
C ARG A 125 0.73 -1.11 -16.11
N GLY A 126 0.03 -1.97 -15.37
CA GLY A 126 -0.01 -3.41 -15.63
C GLY A 126 1.31 -4.14 -15.34
N LEU A 127 2.20 -3.55 -14.55
CA LEU A 127 3.54 -4.09 -14.27
C LEU A 127 3.55 -5.06 -13.08
N LEU A 128 2.56 -4.96 -12.18
CA LEU A 128 2.46 -5.75 -10.95
C LEU A 128 1.02 -6.15 -10.68
N ASP A 129 0.85 -7.30 -10.01
CA ASP A 129 -0.39 -7.64 -9.30
C ASP A 129 -0.38 -7.00 -7.90
N VAL A 130 -1.43 -6.23 -7.59
CA VAL A 130 -1.53 -5.51 -6.31
C VAL A 130 -1.63 -6.45 -5.12
N HIS A 131 -2.30 -7.59 -5.26
CA HIS A 131 -2.54 -8.51 -4.15
C HIS A 131 -1.26 -9.26 -3.77
N ASP A 132 -0.49 -9.72 -4.76
CA ASP A 132 0.82 -10.30 -4.55
C ASP A 132 1.79 -9.27 -3.92
N ALA A 133 1.85 -8.04 -4.45
CA ALA A 133 2.72 -7.01 -3.90
C ALA A 133 2.37 -6.67 -2.44
N VAL A 134 1.08 -6.50 -2.12
CA VAL A 134 0.61 -6.25 -0.75
C VAL A 134 0.85 -7.44 0.17
N SER A 135 0.60 -8.67 -0.30
CA SER A 135 0.85 -9.89 0.47
C SER A 135 2.32 -10.03 0.84
N ARG A 136 3.23 -9.77 -0.11
CA ARG A 136 4.68 -9.78 0.13
C ARG A 136 5.11 -8.67 1.08
N LEU A 137 4.59 -7.45 0.92
CA LEU A 137 4.89 -6.34 1.84
C LEU A 137 4.46 -6.66 3.28
N ARG A 138 3.28 -7.28 3.48
CA ARG A 138 2.80 -7.72 4.80
C ARG A 138 3.69 -8.78 5.45
N ALA A 139 4.44 -9.55 4.65
CA ALA A 139 5.40 -10.53 5.15
C ALA A 139 6.78 -9.91 5.51
N THR A 140 6.96 -8.61 5.31
CA THR A 140 8.17 -7.86 5.70
C THR A 140 7.94 -7.05 6.98
N ASN A 141 8.97 -6.32 7.43
CA ASN A 141 8.86 -5.34 8.50
C ASN A 141 8.29 -3.98 8.04
N PHE A 142 7.73 -3.91 6.82
CA PHE A 142 7.13 -2.68 6.28
C PHE A 142 6.00 -2.18 7.18
N ARG A 143 6.18 -0.99 7.75
CA ARG A 143 5.19 -0.37 8.64
C ARG A 143 4.39 0.69 7.90
N CYS A 144 3.11 0.42 7.68
CA CYS A 144 2.15 1.43 7.26
C CYS A 144 0.83 1.27 8.01
N ARG A 145 -0.01 2.31 7.99
CA ARG A 145 -1.37 2.22 8.55
C ARG A 145 -2.15 1.16 7.75
N PRO A 146 -2.89 0.23 8.38
CA PRO A 146 -3.67 -0.78 7.67
C PRO A 146 -4.60 -0.19 6.62
N ALA A 147 -5.21 0.96 6.91
CA ALA A 147 -6.05 1.70 5.98
C ALA A 147 -5.37 2.06 4.64
N LEU A 148 -4.05 2.19 4.58
CA LEU A 148 -3.33 2.46 3.33
C LEU A 148 -3.26 1.22 2.44
N PHE A 149 -3.09 0.02 3.03
CA PHE A 149 -3.19 -1.23 2.27
C PHE A 149 -4.62 -1.44 1.75
N GLU A 150 -5.62 -1.25 2.62
CA GLU A 150 -7.02 -1.42 2.22
C GLU A 150 -7.42 -0.43 1.14
N ALA A 151 -7.02 0.84 1.26
CA ALA A 151 -7.24 1.85 0.22
C ALA A 151 -6.53 1.48 -1.10
N LEU A 152 -5.32 0.92 -1.04
CA LEU A 152 -4.61 0.46 -2.23
C LEU A 152 -5.33 -0.71 -2.92
N LEU A 153 -5.76 -1.71 -2.16
CA LEU A 153 -6.51 -2.86 -2.67
C LEU A 153 -7.88 -2.45 -3.22
N ALA A 154 -8.58 -1.52 -2.55
CA ALA A 154 -9.88 -1.03 -2.99
C ALA A 154 -9.81 -0.26 -4.32
N ARG A 155 -8.68 0.40 -4.63
CA ARG A 155 -8.45 1.06 -5.93
C ARG A 155 -8.19 0.08 -7.07
N HIS A 156 -7.79 -1.15 -6.74
CA HIS A 156 -7.42 -2.19 -7.69
C HIS A 156 -8.14 -3.49 -7.32
N PRO A 157 -9.48 -3.52 -7.37
CA PRO A 157 -10.23 -4.71 -7.02
C PRO A 157 -9.84 -5.84 -7.98
N ARG A 158 -9.83 -7.08 -7.48
CA ARG A 158 -9.70 -8.23 -8.37
C ARG A 158 -10.77 -8.11 -9.45
N PRO A 159 -10.41 -8.36 -10.72
CA PRO A 159 -11.44 -8.56 -11.72
C PRO A 159 -12.38 -9.64 -11.17
N TRP A 160 -13.68 -9.34 -11.18
CA TRP A 160 -14.68 -10.35 -10.89
C TRP A 160 -14.58 -11.42 -11.97
N HIS A 161 -13.78 -12.46 -11.70
CA HIS A 161 -13.92 -13.73 -12.40
C HIS A 161 -15.16 -14.37 -11.76
N GLY A 162 -16.33 -13.98 -12.27
CA GLY A 162 -17.61 -14.49 -11.79
C GLY A 162 -17.54 -16.00 -11.59
N PHE A 163 -18.17 -16.46 -10.51
CA PHE A 163 -18.57 -17.85 -10.26
C PHE A 163 -18.26 -18.77 -11.46
N SER A 164 -17.18 -19.55 -11.43
CA SER A 164 -17.00 -20.58 -12.44
C SER A 164 -18.05 -21.64 -12.12
N PRO A 165 -19.14 -21.81 -12.89
CA PRO A 165 -19.93 -23.00 -12.71
C PRO A 165 -18.99 -24.15 -13.08
N ILE A 166 -18.84 -25.10 -12.17
CA ILE A 166 -18.30 -26.39 -12.54
C ILE A 166 -19.31 -26.93 -13.56
N CYS A 167 -19.02 -26.79 -14.85
CA CYS A 167 -19.78 -27.47 -15.90
C CYS A 167 -19.49 -28.96 -15.74
N HIS A 168 -20.31 -29.64 -14.93
CA HIS A 168 -20.42 -31.08 -15.01
C HIS A 168 -20.96 -31.43 -16.41
N PRO A 169 -20.40 -32.43 -17.10
CA PRO A 169 -20.80 -32.79 -18.47
C PRO A 169 -22.19 -33.44 -18.58
N GLU A 170 -23.06 -33.29 -17.58
CA GLU A 170 -24.44 -33.78 -17.64
C GLU A 170 -25.39 -32.68 -17.20
N GLY A 171 -26.17 -32.19 -18.16
CA GLY A 171 -27.04 -31.02 -18.04
C GLY A 171 -28.18 -31.18 -17.03
N THR A 172 -27.89 -30.95 -15.75
CA THR A 172 -28.93 -30.65 -14.76
C THR A 172 -28.47 -29.49 -13.86
N LEU A 173 -28.97 -28.30 -14.17
CA LEU A 173 -28.87 -27.13 -13.30
C LEU A 173 -29.75 -27.37 -12.05
N ARG A 174 -29.15 -27.76 -10.92
CA ARG A 174 -29.82 -27.69 -9.62
C ARG A 174 -29.44 -26.36 -8.97
N ILE A 175 -30.33 -25.37 -9.08
CA ILE A 175 -30.29 -24.19 -8.22
C ILE A 175 -30.62 -24.71 -6.81
N GLY A 176 -29.61 -24.81 -5.95
CA GLY A 176 -29.80 -25.12 -4.54
C GLY A 176 -30.44 -23.92 -3.84
N TYR A 177 -31.76 -23.92 -3.75
CA TYR A 177 -32.49 -23.16 -2.75
C TYR A 177 -32.45 -24.00 -1.45
N ASP A 178 -31.89 -23.45 -0.37
CA ASP A 178 -31.97 -24.03 0.97
C ASP A 178 -33.29 -23.56 1.63
N PRO A 179 -34.28 -24.45 1.84
CA PRO A 179 -35.56 -24.07 2.44
C PRO A 179 -35.53 -24.03 3.98
N SER A 180 -34.37 -24.20 4.65
CA SER A 180 -34.31 -24.34 6.10
C SER A 180 -34.06 -23.04 6.90
N SER A 181 -33.93 -21.88 6.23
CA SER A 181 -33.78 -20.59 6.92
C SER A 181 -34.85 -19.58 6.49
N SER A 182 -36.10 -19.83 6.90
CA SER A 182 -37.16 -18.82 6.93
C SER A 182 -37.43 -18.39 8.38
N PRO A 183 -37.47 -17.07 8.71
CA PRO A 183 -38.23 -16.59 9.85
C PRO A 183 -39.72 -16.63 9.50
N GLY A 184 -40.49 -17.36 10.30
CA GLY A 184 -41.93 -17.56 10.09
C GLY A 184 -42.73 -16.25 10.09
N ALA A 185 -43.42 -15.99 8.98
CA ALA A 185 -44.55 -15.07 8.92
C ALA A 185 -45.85 -15.87 9.09
N GLY A 186 -46.39 -15.87 10.31
CA GLY A 186 -47.74 -16.32 10.61
C GLY A 186 -48.76 -15.25 10.22
N ARG A 187 -49.78 -15.67 9.46
CA ARG A 187 -50.87 -14.85 8.90
C ARG A 187 -51.82 -14.24 9.94
N PRO A 188 -52.59 -13.19 9.55
CA PRO A 188 -53.60 -12.55 10.38
C PRO A 188 -54.90 -13.36 10.45
N GLY A 189 -55.42 -13.56 11.66
CA GLY A 189 -56.74 -14.15 11.93
C GLY A 189 -57.70 -13.10 12.46
N THR A 190 -58.74 -12.83 11.69
CA THR A 190 -59.89 -11.97 11.94
C THR A 190 -60.78 -12.47 13.08
N GLY A 191 -61.31 -11.58 13.92
CA GLY A 191 -62.57 -11.81 14.62
C GLY A 191 -62.72 -11.12 15.98
N GLY A 192 -63.61 -10.11 16.05
CA GLY A 192 -64.39 -9.82 17.26
C GLY A 192 -64.18 -8.45 17.91
N ALA A 193 -65.12 -7.54 17.66
CA ALA A 193 -65.51 -6.42 18.54
C ALA A 193 -67.06 -6.46 18.64
N PRO A 194 -67.73 -5.66 19.49
CA PRO A 194 -67.53 -5.37 20.92
C PRO A 194 -68.85 -5.53 21.72
N ALA A 195 -68.91 -4.93 22.94
CA ALA A 195 -70.07 -4.62 23.81
C ALA A 195 -70.30 -5.57 25.00
N SER A 196 -70.73 -5.15 26.20
CA SER A 196 -70.80 -3.86 26.90
C SER A 196 -71.12 -4.16 28.38
N ALA A 197 -70.84 -3.19 29.26
CA ALA A 197 -71.54 -2.87 30.50
C ALA A 197 -71.71 -3.94 31.62
N ARG A 198 -71.13 -3.63 32.78
CA ARG A 198 -71.92 -3.64 34.03
C ARG A 198 -71.50 -2.52 34.96
N ALA A 199 -72.53 -1.82 35.43
CA ALA A 199 -72.51 -0.65 36.31
C ALA A 199 -72.30 -1.02 37.78
N GLY A 200 -71.94 -0.02 38.59
CA GLY A 200 -71.98 -0.09 40.06
C GLY A 200 -71.55 1.20 40.76
N ARG A 201 -72.43 2.20 40.77
CA ARG A 201 -72.58 3.22 41.85
C ARG A 201 -73.73 2.74 42.77
N PRO A 202 -74.09 3.37 43.91
CA PRO A 202 -73.61 4.63 44.51
C PRO A 202 -73.29 4.53 46.04
N GLY A 203 -72.81 5.63 46.62
CA GLY A 203 -72.62 5.85 48.06
C GLY A 203 -71.69 7.01 48.29
#